data_AF-A0A4U1IV00-F1
#
_entry.id   AF-A0A4U1IV00-F1
#
_cell.length_a   1.000
_cell.length_b   1.000
_cell.length_c   1.000
_cell.angle_alpha   90.00
_cell.angle_beta   90.00
_cell.angle_gamma   90.00
#
_symmetry.space_group_name_H-M   'P 1'
#
loop_
_entity.id
_entity.type
_entity.pdbx_description
1 polymer ?
#
loop_
_entity_poly.entity_id
_entity_poly.type
_entity_poly.pdbx_seq_one_letter_code
_entity_poly.pdbx_strand_id
1 'polypeptide(L)'
;MKHQILFGLLAVGALGAAGCGTDYSGTYKGEATESGTVKIAVPQTTDVAKNESPPRKVPDATVTVAKDASGYTVKFASCEMKGEASTPTLVVVKNTCDVKVANWEGKLPLSATLNFDGTGALSMEVTGTTKNDATVVSYDWTFKGKK
;
A
#
# COMPACT_ATOMS: atom_id res chain seq x y z
N MET A 1 46.29 18.03 46.63
CA MET A 1 45.10 17.16 46.82
C MET A 1 44.24 17.24 45.57
N LYS A 2 44.05 16.12 44.88
CA LYS A 2 43.13 15.95 43.73
C LYS A 2 41.70 15.85 44.25
N HIS A 3 40.77 16.63 43.69
CA HIS A 3 39.35 16.27 43.69
C HIS A 3 38.77 16.60 42.31
N GLN A 4 38.57 15.54 41.52
CA GLN A 4 37.67 15.53 40.38
C GLN A 4 36.26 15.35 40.95
N ILE A 5 35.30 16.20 40.57
CA ILE A 5 33.88 15.84 40.62
C ILE A 5 33.27 16.19 39.26
N LEU A 6 32.94 15.10 38.58
CA LEU A 6 32.20 14.96 37.34
C LEU A 6 30.71 14.82 37.71
N PHE A 7 29.86 15.76 37.29
CA PHE A 7 28.41 15.58 37.07
C PHE A 7 28.02 16.73 36.12
N GLY A 8 27.63 16.53 34.86
CA GLY A 8 26.77 15.48 34.35
C GLY A 8 25.31 15.94 34.43
N LEU A 9 24.85 16.73 33.47
CA LEU A 9 23.77 16.36 32.54
C LEU A 9 23.40 17.57 31.67
N LEU A 10 23.58 17.38 30.37
CA LEU A 10 23.20 18.28 29.31
C LEU A 10 21.71 18.08 28.97
N ALA A 11 21.10 19.22 28.65
CA ALA A 11 20.03 19.42 27.67
C ALA A 11 18.63 18.86 27.99
N VAL A 12 17.77 19.81 28.35
CA VAL A 12 16.34 19.84 28.03
C VAL A 12 16.13 19.52 26.55
N GLY A 13 15.35 18.48 26.28
CA GLY A 13 14.78 18.20 24.97
C GLY A 13 13.34 17.77 25.16
N ALA A 14 12.42 18.73 25.11
CA ALA A 14 11.01 18.44 24.91
C ALA A 14 10.84 17.72 23.56
N LEU A 15 10.39 16.47 23.61
CA LEU A 15 9.77 15.82 22.46
C LEU A 15 8.37 15.44 22.91
N GLY A 16 7.42 16.15 22.31
CA GLY A 16 6.05 16.28 22.76
C GLY A 16 5.28 14.98 22.80
N ALA A 17 4.11 15.08 23.42
CA ALA A 17 3.03 14.14 23.27
C ALA A 17 2.68 13.99 21.78
N ALA A 18 3.38 13.12 21.07
CA ALA A 18 2.84 12.50 19.87
C ALA A 18 1.67 11.65 20.36
N GLY A 19 0.46 12.09 20.01
CA GLY A 19 -0.77 11.42 20.44
C GLY A 19 -0.64 9.91 20.27
N CYS A 20 -0.97 9.16 21.34
CA CYS A 20 -1.07 7.71 21.32
C CYS A 20 -2.22 7.26 20.39
N GLY A 21 -2.08 7.50 19.09
CA GLY A 21 -2.79 6.74 18.08
C GLY A 21 -2.10 5.40 17.95
N THR A 22 -2.87 4.31 17.93
CA THR A 22 -2.36 2.95 17.76
C THR A 22 -1.36 2.90 16.60
N ASP A 23 -0.14 2.41 16.87
CA ASP A 23 0.84 2.24 15.82
C ASP A 23 0.55 0.98 15.01
N TYR A 24 0.11 1.18 13.77
CA TYR A 24 -0.15 0.11 12.81
C TYR A 24 1.09 -0.30 12.00
N SER A 25 2.26 0.25 12.32
CA SER A 25 3.52 -0.21 11.72
C SER A 25 3.77 -1.69 12.02
N GLY A 26 4.29 -2.43 11.03
CA GLY A 26 4.56 -3.85 11.14
C GLY A 26 4.47 -4.59 9.82
N THR A 27 4.77 -5.89 9.88
CA THR A 27 4.65 -6.79 8.74
C THR A 27 3.42 -7.66 8.94
N TYR A 28 2.53 -7.67 7.95
CA TYR A 28 1.31 -8.44 7.92
C TYR A 28 1.46 -9.60 6.94
N LYS A 29 1.10 -10.79 7.39
CA LYS A 29 1.07 -11.99 6.54
C LYS A 29 -0.36 -12.47 6.39
N GLY A 30 -0.69 -12.96 5.20
CA GLY A 30 -2.01 -13.49 4.93
C GLY A 30 -2.24 -13.77 3.47
N GLU A 31 -3.52 -13.88 3.13
CA GLU A 31 -3.94 -14.21 1.78
C GLU A 31 -4.19 -12.95 0.98
N ALA A 32 -3.76 -12.96 -0.27
CA ALA A 32 -4.18 -11.97 -1.26
C ALA A 32 -4.89 -12.61 -2.45
N THR A 33 -5.72 -11.82 -3.12
CA THR A 33 -6.31 -12.15 -4.42
C THR A 33 -5.99 -11.03 -5.39
N GLU A 34 -5.33 -11.39 -6.49
CA GLU A 34 -4.93 -10.49 -7.58
C GLU A 34 -5.78 -10.74 -8.81
N SER A 35 -6.24 -9.68 -9.48
CA SER A 35 -6.99 -9.75 -10.72
C SER A 35 -6.79 -8.50 -11.57
N GLY A 36 -7.18 -8.56 -12.84
CA GLY A 36 -7.17 -7.38 -13.68
C GLY A 36 -7.75 -7.63 -15.06
N THR A 37 -8.04 -6.54 -15.77
CA THR A 37 -8.63 -6.59 -17.11
C THR A 37 -7.95 -5.61 -18.06
N VAL A 38 -7.84 -6.01 -19.32
CA VAL A 38 -7.37 -5.18 -20.43
C VAL A 38 -8.49 -5.12 -21.47
N LYS A 39 -8.97 -3.92 -21.76
CA LYS A 39 -9.97 -3.65 -22.80
C LYS A 39 -9.30 -2.83 -23.89
N ILE A 40 -9.28 -3.35 -25.11
CA ILE A 40 -8.70 -2.67 -26.27
C ILE A 40 -9.85 -2.38 -27.24
N ALA A 41 -10.06 -1.09 -27.51
CA ALA A 41 -10.89 -0.66 -28.62
C ALA A 41 -10.16 -0.98 -29.93
N VAL A 42 -10.79 -1.80 -30.77
CA VAL A 42 -10.25 -2.08 -32.10
C VAL A 42 -10.52 -0.86 -32.97
N PRO A 43 -9.50 -0.22 -33.56
CA PRO A 43 -9.71 0.92 -34.44
C PRO A 43 -10.65 0.51 -35.59
N GLN A 44 -11.71 1.28 -35.78
CA GLN A 44 -12.71 1.14 -36.85
C GLN A 44 -13.79 0.05 -36.69
N THR A 45 -13.93 -0.55 -35.51
CA THR A 45 -15.12 -1.37 -35.20
C THR A 45 -15.73 -0.97 -33.85
N THR A 46 -16.97 -1.38 -33.60
CA THR A 46 -17.61 -1.29 -32.28
C THR A 46 -17.15 -2.41 -31.34
N ASP A 47 -16.26 -3.29 -31.80
CA ASP A 47 -15.81 -4.45 -31.04
C ASP A 47 -14.70 -4.07 -30.07
N VAL A 48 -14.90 -4.43 -28.81
CA VAL A 48 -13.90 -4.28 -27.76
C VAL A 48 -13.31 -5.64 -27.47
N ALA A 49 -12.04 -5.84 -27.81
CA ALA A 49 -11.31 -7.02 -27.35
C ALA A 49 -11.11 -6.91 -25.84
N LYS A 50 -11.50 -7.95 -25.11
CA LYS A 50 -11.31 -8.04 -23.66
C LYS A 50 -10.38 -9.20 -23.36
N ASN A 51 -9.29 -8.91 -22.66
CA ASN A 51 -8.42 -9.92 -22.11
C ASN A 51 -8.42 -9.78 -20.58
N GLU A 52 -8.64 -10.89 -19.89
CA GLU A 52 -8.80 -10.89 -18.44
C GLU A 52 -7.71 -11.74 -17.81
N SER A 53 -7.15 -11.25 -16.70
CA SER A 53 -6.34 -12.05 -15.82
C SER A 53 -7.27 -12.60 -14.73
N PRO A 54 -7.62 -13.89 -14.76
CA PRO A 54 -8.57 -14.45 -13.81
C PRO A 54 -8.04 -14.29 -12.38
N PRO A 55 -8.92 -14.09 -11.38
CA PRO A 55 -8.50 -13.92 -10.00
C PRO A 55 -7.59 -15.05 -9.55
N ARG A 56 -6.39 -14.69 -9.08
CA ARG A 56 -5.39 -15.63 -8.58
C ARG A 56 -5.18 -15.40 -7.09
N LYS A 57 -5.24 -16.48 -6.31
CA LYS A 57 -4.87 -16.47 -4.90
C LYS A 57 -3.35 -16.47 -4.72
N VAL A 58 -2.90 -15.69 -3.75
CA VAL A 58 -1.52 -15.61 -3.27
C VAL A 58 -1.54 -15.90 -1.76
N PRO A 59 -1.37 -17.16 -1.34
CA PRO A 59 -1.67 -17.60 0.04
C PRO A 59 -0.69 -17.09 1.11
N ASP A 60 0.52 -16.67 0.70
CA ASP A 60 1.58 -16.21 1.60
C ASP A 60 2.02 -14.77 1.27
N ALA A 61 1.05 -13.92 0.97
CA ALA A 61 1.32 -12.52 0.68
C ALA A 61 1.83 -11.79 1.94
N THR A 62 2.77 -10.87 1.73
CA THR A 62 3.34 -10.04 2.79
C THR A 62 3.10 -8.58 2.47
N VAL A 63 2.58 -7.84 3.45
CA VAL A 63 2.40 -6.39 3.39
C VAL A 63 3.15 -5.76 4.55
N THR A 64 4.06 -4.85 4.27
CA THR A 64 4.80 -4.12 5.31
C THR A 64 4.29 -2.70 5.39
N VAL A 65 3.89 -2.28 6.59
CA VAL A 65 3.45 -0.92 6.89
C VAL A 65 4.51 -0.27 7.77
N ALA A 66 4.99 0.89 7.37
CA ALA A 66 5.87 1.74 8.16
C ALA A 66 5.18 3.10 8.38
N LYS A 67 5.39 3.70 9.54
CA LYS A 67 4.90 5.03 9.89
C LYS A 67 6.08 5.91 10.26
N ASP A 68 6.14 7.10 9.67
CA ASP A 68 7.11 8.14 10.01
C ASP A 68 6.40 9.50 10.21
N ALA A 69 7.17 10.57 10.42
CA ALA A 69 6.61 11.90 10.64
C ALA A 69 5.84 12.46 9.43
N SER A 70 6.10 11.92 8.25
CA SER A 70 5.53 12.30 6.95
C SER A 70 4.35 11.41 6.53
N GLY A 71 3.96 10.42 7.34
CA GLY A 71 2.79 9.58 7.11
C GLY A 71 3.10 8.08 7.11
N TYR A 72 2.42 7.35 6.23
CA TYR A 72 2.54 5.91 6.09
C TYR A 72 3.23 5.54 4.78
N THR A 73 4.14 4.56 4.86
CA THR A 73 4.71 3.86 3.71
C THR A 73 4.27 2.41 3.75
N VAL A 74 3.74 1.90 2.65
CA VAL A 74 3.22 0.53 2.54
C VAL A 74 3.92 -0.18 1.39
N LYS A 75 4.44 -1.38 1.66
CA LYS A 75 5.07 -2.24 0.65
C LYS A 75 4.26 -3.51 0.49
N PHE A 76 3.90 -3.85 -0.74
CA PHE A 76 3.32 -5.14 -1.10
C PHE A 76 3.84 -5.54 -2.48
N ALA A 77 4.11 -6.84 -2.67
CA ALA A 77 4.80 -7.31 -3.87
C ALA A 77 6.06 -6.46 -4.16
N SER A 78 6.17 -5.89 -5.36
CA SER A 78 7.24 -4.97 -5.78
C SER A 78 6.88 -3.47 -5.66
N CYS A 79 5.70 -3.15 -5.13
CA CYS A 79 5.17 -1.79 -5.07
C CYS A 79 5.35 -1.19 -3.67
N GLU A 80 5.90 0.02 -3.61
CA GLU A 80 5.96 0.85 -2.40
C GLU A 80 5.04 2.05 -2.60
N MET A 81 4.16 2.31 -1.65
CA MET A 81 3.19 3.40 -1.69
C MET A 81 3.31 4.29 -0.47
N LYS A 82 2.98 5.57 -0.64
CA LYS A 82 2.99 6.55 0.46
C LYS A 82 1.67 7.29 0.55
N GLY A 83 1.32 7.70 1.76
CA GLY A 83 0.13 8.49 2.03
C GLY A 83 -0.09 8.71 3.50
N GLU A 84 -1.32 9.02 3.88
CA GLU A 84 -1.65 9.50 5.21
C GLU A 84 -2.86 8.75 5.77
N ALA A 85 -3.04 8.83 7.09
CA ALA A 85 -4.23 8.33 7.75
C ALA A 85 -5.41 9.24 7.42
N SER A 86 -6.47 8.69 6.83
CA SER A 86 -7.76 9.37 6.67
C SER A 86 -8.56 9.35 7.98
N THR A 87 -8.42 8.27 8.75
CA THR A 87 -8.98 8.11 10.10
C THR A 87 -7.98 7.30 10.96
N PRO A 88 -8.20 7.13 12.28
CA PRO A 88 -7.29 6.35 13.11
C PRO A 88 -7.05 4.93 12.59
N THR A 89 -8.04 4.29 11.95
CA THR A 89 -7.96 2.90 11.47
C THR A 89 -7.85 2.78 9.95
N LEU A 90 -7.96 3.90 9.22
CA LEU A 90 -7.99 3.91 7.76
C LEU A 90 -6.85 4.76 7.19
N VAL A 91 -6.00 4.13 6.38
CA VAL A 91 -4.88 4.78 5.70
C VAL A 91 -5.07 4.66 4.21
N VAL A 92 -4.85 5.77 3.48
CA VAL A 92 -4.87 5.77 2.02
C VAL A 92 -3.48 6.09 1.53
N VAL A 93 -2.90 5.20 0.72
CA VAL A 93 -1.59 5.36 0.11
C VAL A 93 -1.70 5.25 -1.40
N LYS A 94 -0.78 5.88 -2.12
CA LYS A 94 -0.74 5.86 -3.58
C LYS A 94 0.68 5.82 -4.10
N ASN A 95 0.87 5.21 -5.26
CA ASN A 95 2.07 5.37 -6.09
C ASN A 95 1.78 4.87 -7.50
N THR A 96 2.65 5.19 -8.44
CA THR A 96 2.71 4.52 -9.73
C THR A 96 3.64 3.31 -9.61
N CYS A 97 3.10 2.12 -9.89
CA CYS A 97 3.84 0.86 -9.78
C CYS A 97 3.81 0.08 -11.08
N ASP A 98 4.85 -0.72 -11.32
CA ASP A 98 4.90 -1.66 -12.44
C ASP A 98 3.95 -2.83 -12.17
N VAL A 99 3.05 -3.09 -13.11
CA VAL A 99 2.00 -4.10 -13.00
C VAL A 99 1.96 -4.92 -14.28
N LYS A 100 1.65 -6.20 -14.12
CA LYS A 100 1.43 -7.13 -15.23
C LYS A 100 0.01 -7.67 -15.16
N VAL A 101 -0.79 -7.34 -16.17
CA VAL A 101 -2.20 -7.76 -16.28
C VAL A 101 -2.40 -8.41 -17.64
N ALA A 102 -2.70 -9.71 -17.64
CA ALA A 102 -2.90 -10.50 -18.86
C ALA A 102 -1.73 -10.32 -19.86
N ASN A 103 -1.98 -9.71 -21.03
CA ASN A 103 -0.97 -9.43 -22.06
C ASN A 103 -0.40 -7.99 -22.00
N TRP A 104 -0.69 -7.24 -20.94
CA TRP A 104 -0.20 -5.88 -20.72
C TRP A 104 0.78 -5.83 -19.55
N GLU A 105 1.86 -5.08 -19.71
CA GLU A 105 2.85 -4.80 -18.69
C GLU A 105 3.21 -3.32 -18.74
N GLY A 106 3.25 -2.66 -17.59
CA GLY A 106 3.58 -1.24 -17.53
C GLY A 106 3.25 -0.59 -16.20
N LYS A 107 3.45 0.71 -16.15
CA LYS A 107 3.22 1.52 -14.96
C LYS A 107 1.76 1.92 -14.83
N LEU A 108 1.15 1.58 -13.71
CA LEU A 108 -0.23 1.93 -13.38
C LEU A 108 -0.26 2.84 -12.15
N PRO A 109 -1.02 3.95 -12.16
CA PRO A 109 -1.29 4.70 -10.95
C PRO A 109 -2.19 3.85 -10.05
N LEU A 110 -1.65 3.43 -8.92
CA LEU A 110 -2.33 2.60 -7.95
C LEU A 110 -2.66 3.41 -6.68
N SER A 111 -3.79 3.10 -6.08
CA SER A 111 -4.21 3.58 -4.77
C SER A 111 -4.56 2.38 -3.90
N ALA A 112 -4.08 2.38 -2.66
CA ALA A 112 -4.42 1.36 -1.68
C ALA A 112 -5.13 1.96 -0.47
N THR A 113 -6.22 1.32 -0.06
CA THR A 113 -6.92 1.60 1.19
C THR A 113 -6.60 0.50 2.18
N LEU A 114 -6.00 0.88 3.31
CA LEU A 114 -5.68 -0.01 4.42
C LEU A 114 -6.67 0.23 5.54
N ASN A 115 -7.32 -0.84 6.00
CA ASN A 115 -8.22 -0.83 7.14
C ASN A 115 -7.66 -1.76 8.22
N PHE A 116 -7.31 -1.18 9.36
CA PHE A 116 -6.81 -1.90 10.52
C PHE A 116 -7.93 -2.11 11.52
N ASP A 117 -8.19 -3.37 11.87
CA ASP A 117 -9.15 -3.65 12.94
C ASP A 117 -8.51 -3.52 14.33
N GLY A 118 -9.35 -3.42 15.35
CA GLY A 118 -8.93 -3.34 16.75
C GLY A 118 -8.25 -4.61 17.28
N THR A 119 -8.18 -5.68 16.48
CA THR A 119 -7.55 -6.97 16.83
C THR A 119 -6.17 -7.15 16.21
N GLY A 120 -5.71 -6.17 15.42
CA GLY A 120 -4.40 -6.19 14.75
C GLY A 120 -4.41 -6.85 13.37
N ALA A 121 -5.58 -7.11 12.78
CA ALA A 121 -5.69 -7.52 11.40
C ALA A 121 -5.66 -6.32 10.44
N LEU A 122 -5.21 -6.58 9.21
CA LEU A 122 -5.19 -5.64 8.10
C LEU A 122 -6.05 -6.21 6.95
N SER A 123 -7.01 -5.41 6.52
CA SER A 123 -7.64 -5.56 5.20
C SER A 123 -7.09 -4.47 4.29
N MET A 124 -6.53 -4.85 3.14
CA MET A 124 -6.01 -3.90 2.16
C MET A 124 -6.67 -4.14 0.80
N GLU A 125 -7.09 -3.05 0.16
CA GLU A 125 -7.62 -3.04 -1.19
C GLU A 125 -6.80 -2.08 -2.04
N VAL A 126 -6.19 -2.60 -3.12
CA VAL A 126 -5.41 -1.85 -4.09
C VAL A 126 -6.17 -1.83 -5.39
N THR A 127 -6.36 -0.65 -5.95
CA THR A 127 -6.96 -0.46 -7.26
C THR A 127 -6.09 0.43 -8.13
N GLY A 128 -6.10 0.17 -9.42
CA GLY A 128 -5.43 1.02 -10.40
C GLY A 128 -6.15 0.95 -11.72
N THR A 129 -6.25 2.09 -12.40
CA THR A 129 -6.79 2.12 -13.76
C THR A 129 -6.06 3.16 -14.58
N THR A 130 -5.74 2.81 -15.82
CA THR A 130 -5.30 3.77 -16.84
C THR A 130 -6.21 3.63 -18.05
N LYS A 131 -6.48 4.76 -18.71
CA LYS A 131 -7.28 4.84 -19.92
C LYS A 131 -6.58 5.78 -20.89
N ASN A 132 -6.42 5.31 -22.13
CA ASN A 132 -6.15 6.16 -23.28
C ASN A 132 -7.26 5.94 -24.33
N ASP A 133 -7.13 6.56 -25.50
CA ASP A 133 -8.16 6.53 -26.54
C ASP A 133 -8.43 5.12 -27.08
N ALA A 134 -7.49 4.19 -26.94
CA ALA A 134 -7.56 2.84 -27.50
C ALA A 134 -7.63 1.72 -26.44
N THR A 135 -7.23 1.99 -25.19
CA THR A 135 -7.00 0.94 -24.19
C THR A 135 -7.40 1.39 -22.79
N VAL A 136 -8.11 0.53 -22.07
CA VAL A 136 -8.35 0.63 -20.64
C VAL A 136 -7.70 -0.57 -19.95
N VAL A 137 -6.88 -0.31 -18.94
CA VAL A 137 -6.27 -1.36 -18.11
C VAL A 137 -6.70 -1.11 -16.67
N SER A 138 -7.23 -2.16 -16.03
CA SER A 138 -7.62 -2.15 -14.63
C SER A 138 -6.90 -3.25 -13.87
N TYR A 139 -6.49 -2.94 -12.64
CA TYR A 139 -5.82 -3.82 -11.71
C TYR A 139 -6.50 -3.74 -10.36
N ASP A 140 -6.75 -4.90 -9.77
CA ASP A 140 -7.38 -5.04 -8.46
C ASP A 140 -6.61 -6.08 -7.66
N TRP A 141 -6.22 -5.71 -6.44
CA TRP A 141 -5.54 -6.61 -5.52
C TRP A 141 -6.10 -6.43 -4.13
N THR A 142 -6.53 -7.52 -3.51
CA THR A 142 -7.12 -7.52 -2.16
C THR A 142 -6.29 -8.38 -1.24
N PHE A 143 -6.18 -7.98 0.02
CA PHE A 143 -5.43 -8.71 1.04
C PHE A 143 -6.13 -8.71 2.38
N LYS A 144 -6.03 -9.85 3.06
CA LYS A 144 -6.44 -10.02 4.44
C LYS A 144 -5.32 -10.72 5.18
N GLY A 145 -4.76 -10.05 6.17
CA GLY A 145 -3.68 -10.59 6.96
C GLY A 145 -3.67 -10.05 8.37
N LYS A 146 -2.69 -10.51 9.15
CA LYS A 146 -2.46 -10.09 10.52
C LYS A 146 -0.96 -10.01 10.78
N LYS A 147 -0.57 -9.25 11.82
CA LYS A 147 0.82 -9.20 12.27
C LYS A 147 1.30 -10.56 12.78
#